data_AF-A0A931XJX2-F1
#
_entry.id   AF-A0A931XJX2-F1
#
_cell.length_a   1.000
_cell.length_b   1.000
_cell.length_c   1.000
_cell.angle_alpha   90.00
_cell.angle_beta   90.00
_cell.angle_gamma   90.00
#
_symmetry.space_group_name_H-M   'P 1'
#
loop_
_entity.id
_entity.type
_entity.pdbx_description
1 polymer ?
#
loop_
_entity_poly.entity_id
_entity_poly.type
_entity_poly.pdbx_seq_one_letter_code
_entity_poly.pdbx_strand_id
1 'polypeptide(L)'
;MLGFWRRTTAVEDAPAQGEPLVPVVEATIEVDPDRTAVDEAARIIQRHVEREARNRRVQYLAVRDLCPAQKAELVADLARLFR
;
A
#
# COMPACT_ATOMS: atom_id res chain seq x y z
N MET A 1 -41.59 37.41 -32.13
CA MET A 1 -40.40 37.06 -31.32
C MET A 1 -40.48 37.82 -30.01
N LEU A 2 -41.00 37.20 -28.96
CA LEU A 2 -41.11 37.82 -27.63
C LEU A 2 -40.23 37.03 -26.67
N GLY A 3 -39.41 37.80 -25.96
CA GLY A 3 -38.35 37.35 -25.11
C GLY A 3 -38.82 36.40 -24.02
N PHE A 4 -38.05 35.33 -23.94
CA PHE A 4 -37.65 34.62 -22.74
C PHE A 4 -37.45 35.55 -21.52
N TRP A 5 -37.41 34.94 -20.33
CA TRP A 5 -37.12 35.50 -18.99
C TRP A 5 -38.34 35.65 -18.07
N ARG A 6 -38.71 34.56 -17.41
CA ARG A 6 -38.82 34.58 -15.94
C ARG A 6 -38.48 33.21 -15.35
N ARG A 7 -37.43 33.25 -14.55
CA ARG A 7 -36.75 32.17 -13.82
C ARG A 7 -37.44 32.05 -12.46
N THR A 8 -38.14 30.95 -12.20
CA THR A 8 -38.65 30.62 -10.85
C THR A 8 -38.60 29.11 -10.63
N THR A 9 -37.56 28.66 -9.94
CA THR A 9 -37.58 27.49 -9.06
C THR A 9 -36.66 27.89 -7.90
N ALA A 10 -37.23 28.33 -6.78
CA ALA A 10 -37.37 27.48 -5.60
C ALA A 10 -36.00 26.92 -5.19
N VAL A 11 -35.32 27.65 -4.31
CA VAL A 11 -34.19 27.12 -3.55
C VAL A 11 -34.85 26.31 -2.44
N GLU A 12 -34.92 24.99 -2.62
CA GLU A 12 -35.23 24.07 -1.52
C GLU A 12 -34.00 24.00 -0.61
N ASP A 13 -34.17 24.41 0.64
CA ASP A 13 -33.27 24.09 1.74
C ASP A 13 -33.23 22.57 1.90
N ALA A 14 -32.17 21.94 1.42
CA ALA A 14 -31.89 20.54 1.69
C ALA A 14 -31.55 20.39 3.18
N PRO A 15 -32.28 19.57 3.98
CA PRO A 15 -31.79 19.24 5.31
C PRO A 15 -30.52 18.42 5.16
N ALA A 16 -29.44 18.92 5.76
CA ALA A 16 -28.17 18.23 5.90
C ALA A 16 -28.43 16.81 6.43
N GLN A 17 -28.27 15.81 5.57
CA GLN A 17 -28.33 14.43 5.99
C GLN A 17 -27.12 14.19 6.89
N GLY A 18 -27.41 13.96 8.17
CA GLY A 18 -26.43 13.59 9.18
C GLY A 18 -25.57 12.44 8.64
N GLU A 19 -24.28 12.62 8.79
CA GLU A 19 -23.25 11.64 8.48
C GLU A 19 -23.67 10.27 9.02
N PRO A 20 -23.60 9.19 8.21
CA PRO A 20 -23.82 7.88 8.78
C PRO A 20 -22.74 7.65 9.84
N LEU A 21 -23.17 7.42 11.08
CA LEU A 21 -22.32 6.95 12.17
C LEU A 21 -21.67 5.65 11.69
N VAL A 22 -20.46 5.76 11.15
CA VAL A 22 -19.63 4.60 10.86
C VAL A 22 -19.45 3.91 12.22
N PRO A 23 -19.93 2.67 12.41
CA PRO A 23 -19.63 1.98 13.65
C PRO A 23 -18.11 1.93 13.74
N VAL A 24 -17.56 2.58 14.78
CA VAL A 24 -16.18 2.36 15.19
C VAL A 24 -16.17 0.93 15.70
N VAL A 25 -16.12 -0.01 14.77
CA VAL A 25 -15.81 -1.39 15.08
C VAL A 25 -14.37 -1.30 15.56
N GLU A 26 -14.19 -1.39 16.87
CA GLU A 26 -12.91 -1.68 17.50
C GLU A 26 -12.44 -3.00 16.88
N ALA A 27 -11.80 -2.88 15.72
CA ALA A 27 -11.18 -3.99 15.04
C ALA A 27 -10.04 -4.38 15.98
N THR A 28 -10.30 -5.41 16.78
CA THR A 28 -9.26 -6.27 17.30
C THR A 28 -8.50 -6.72 16.06
N ILE A 29 -7.40 -6.03 15.76
CA ILE A 29 -6.51 -6.40 14.67
C ILE A 29 -5.93 -7.72 15.14
N GLU A 30 -6.56 -8.81 14.74
CA GLU A 30 -5.96 -10.13 14.81
C GLU A 30 -4.69 -10.01 13.98
N VAL A 31 -3.56 -9.83 14.67
CA VAL A 31 -2.25 -9.76 14.05
C VAL A 31 -1.99 -11.17 13.53
N ASP A 32 -2.32 -11.37 12.27
CA ASP A 32 -2.00 -12.59 11.55
C ASP A 32 -0.46 -12.71 11.52
N PRO A 33 0.13 -13.67 12.26
CA PRO A 33 1.57 -13.83 12.33
C PRO A 33 2.16 -14.19 10.96
N ASP A 34 1.39 -14.87 10.10
CA ASP A 34 1.83 -15.23 8.76
C ASP A 34 1.91 -14.00 7.86
N ARG A 35 0.94 -13.08 7.97
CA ARG A 35 0.99 -11.79 7.28
C ARG A 35 2.20 -10.97 7.72
N THR A 36 2.52 -11.00 9.01
CA THR A 36 3.68 -10.30 9.56
C THR A 36 5.00 -10.86 9.00
N ALA A 37 5.11 -12.18 8.88
CA ALA A 37 6.28 -12.84 8.29
C ALA A 37 6.44 -12.53 6.79
N VAL A 38 5.33 -12.50 6.04
CA VAL A 38 5.33 -12.13 4.62
C VAL A 38 5.77 -10.68 4.41
N ASP A 39 5.24 -9.75 5.22
CA ASP A 39 5.61 -8.33 5.14
C ASP A 39 7.11 -8.12 5.44
N GLU A 40 7.64 -8.85 6.44
CA GLU A 40 9.05 -8.77 6.77
C GLU A 40 9.93 -9.40 5.66
N ALA A 41 9.50 -10.53 5.07
CA ALA A 41 10.19 -11.13 3.93
C ALA A 41 10.24 -10.15 2.74
N ALA A 42 9.15 -9.46 2.45
CA ALA A 42 9.09 -8.43 1.40
C ALA A 42 10.08 -7.28 1.68
N ARG A 43 10.17 -6.81 2.93
CA ARG A 43 11.14 -5.76 3.32
C ARG A 43 12.59 -6.21 3.16
N ILE A 44 12.91 -7.45 3.53
CA ILE A 44 14.26 -8.02 3.37
C ILE A 44 14.65 -8.08 1.89
N ILE A 45 13.75 -8.58 1.03
CA ILE A 45 13.94 -8.66 -0.41
C ILE A 45 14.15 -7.26 -1.00
N GLN A 46 13.26 -6.32 -0.67
CA GLN A 46 13.33 -4.94 -1.14
C GLN A 46 14.68 -4.29 -0.77
N ARG A 47 15.11 -4.44 0.49
CA ARG A 47 16.39 -3.90 0.99
C ARG A 47 17.59 -4.44 0.19
N HIS A 48 17.63 -5.73 -0.10
CA HIS A 48 18.69 -6.34 -0.89
C HIS A 48 18.72 -5.79 -2.32
N VAL A 49 17.56 -5.79 -2.96
CA VAL A 49 17.42 -5.32 -4.35
C VAL A 49 17.80 -3.84 -4.47
N GLU A 50 17.34 -2.98 -3.57
CA GLU A 50 17.67 -1.55 -3.56
C GLU A 50 19.15 -1.29 -3.25
N ARG A 51 19.75 -2.06 -2.35
CA ARG A 51 21.20 -1.99 -2.08
C ARG A 51 21.99 -2.31 -3.34
N GLU A 52 21.67 -3.41 -4.01
CA GLU A 52 22.40 -3.81 -5.22
C GLU A 52 22.08 -2.91 -6.42
N ALA A 53 20.86 -2.40 -6.54
CA ALA A 53 20.51 -1.41 -7.56
C ALA A 53 21.35 -0.13 -7.41
N ARG A 54 21.51 0.37 -6.17
CA ARG A 54 22.37 1.52 -5.86
C ARG A 54 23.84 1.23 -6.17
N ASN A 55 24.35 0.06 -5.77
CA ASN A 55 25.73 -0.35 -6.06
C ASN A 55 26.03 -0.35 -7.56
N ARG A 56 25.06 -0.82 -8.36
CA ARG A 56 25.16 -0.90 -9.83
C ARG A 56 24.73 0.38 -10.54
N ARG A 57 24.23 1.39 -9.82
CA ARG A 57 23.67 2.65 -10.36
C ARG A 57 22.56 2.43 -11.39
N VAL A 58 21.69 1.45 -11.14
CA VAL A 58 20.51 1.17 -11.98
C VAL A 58 19.24 1.58 -11.26
N GLN A 59 18.22 2.01 -12.01
CA GLN A 59 16.94 2.44 -11.44
C GLN A 59 16.10 1.25 -10.94
N TYR A 60 16.19 0.12 -11.62
CA TYR A 60 15.45 -1.09 -11.31
C TYR A 60 16.38 -2.29 -11.38
N LEU A 61 16.21 -3.20 -10.43
CA LEU A 61 16.89 -4.49 -10.39
C LEU A 61 15.87 -5.52 -9.92
N ALA A 62 15.83 -6.70 -10.55
CA ALA A 62 15.00 -7.79 -10.06
C ALA A 62 15.85 -8.80 -9.27
N VAL A 63 15.21 -9.58 -8.39
CA VAL A 63 15.88 -10.63 -7.59
C VAL A 63 16.63 -11.63 -8.49
N ARG A 64 16.10 -11.91 -9.69
CA ARG A 64 16.75 -12.80 -10.66
C ARG A 64 18.12 -12.29 -11.13
N ASP A 65 18.33 -10.97 -11.12
CA ASP A 65 19.54 -10.30 -11.59
C ASP A 65 20.65 -10.23 -10.51
N LEU A 66 20.36 -10.72 -9.30
CA LEU A 66 21.35 -10.90 -8.24
C LEU A 66 22.32 -12.02 -8.61
N CYS A 67 23.61 -11.81 -8.32
CA CYS A 67 24.61 -12.86 -8.50
C CYS A 67 24.42 -13.97 -7.45
N PRO A 68 25.01 -15.16 -7.66
CA PRO A 68 24.84 -16.28 -6.73
C PRO A 68 25.18 -15.94 -5.27
N ALA A 69 26.27 -15.19 -5.02
CA ALA A 69 26.65 -14.77 -3.68
C ALA A 69 25.60 -13.85 -3.02
N GLN A 70 25.08 -12.88 -3.77
CA GLN A 70 24.03 -11.96 -3.30
C GLN A 70 22.71 -12.69 -3.01
N LYS A 71 22.39 -13.72 -3.80
CA LYS A 71 21.21 -14.58 -3.54
C LYS A 71 21.41 -15.41 -2.27
N ALA A 72 22.62 -15.91 -2.02
CA ALA A 72 22.91 -16.66 -0.81
C ALA A 72 22.76 -15.79 0.44
N GLU A 73 23.23 -14.54 0.42
CA GLU A 73 22.99 -13.56 1.50
C GLU A 73 21.50 -13.30 1.73
N LEU A 74 20.75 -13.04 0.65
CA LEU A 74 19.31 -12.83 0.72
C LEU A 74 18.58 -14.02 1.35
N VAL A 75 18.89 -15.24 0.89
CA VAL A 75 18.29 -16.47 1.42
C VAL A 75 18.66 -16.68 2.89
N ALA A 76 19.90 -16.38 3.28
CA ALA A 76 20.33 -16.49 4.67
C ALA A 76 19.56 -15.53 5.58
N ASP A 77 19.28 -14.30 5.13
CA ASP A 77 18.46 -13.34 5.88
C ASP A 77 16.99 -13.77 5.94
N LEU A 78 16.41 -14.26 4.83
CA LEU A 78 15.05 -14.79 4.81
C LEU A 78 14.87 -16.02 5.72
N ALA A 79 15.87 -16.90 5.76
CA ALA A 79 15.85 -18.09 6.61
C ALA A 79 15.77 -17.76 8.12
N ARG A 80 16.14 -16.54 8.54
CA ARG A 80 16.02 -16.10 9.93
C ARG A 80 14.57 -15.84 10.36
N LEU A 81 13.64 -15.65 9.42
CA LEU A 81 12.22 -15.44 9.74
C LEU A 81 11.50 -16.71 10.18
N PHE A 82 12.06 -17.88 9.86
CA PHE A 82 11.47 -19.19 10.11
C PHE A 82 12.19 -19.98 11.23
N ARG A 83 13.04 -19.30 12.00
CA ARG A 83 13.74 -19.85 13.16
C ARG A 83 13.18 -19.25 14.44
#